data_AF-A0A840H0U6-F1
#
_entry.id   AF-A0A840H0U6-F1
#
_cell.length_a   1.000
_cell.length_b   1.000
_cell.length_c   1.000
_cell.angle_alpha   90.00
_cell.angle_beta   90.00
_cell.angle_gamma   90.00
#
_symmetry.space_group_name_H-M   'P 1'
#
loop_
_entity.id
_entity.type
_entity.pdbx_description
1 polymer ?
#
loop_
_entity_poly.entity_id
_entity_poly.type
_entity_poly.pdbx_seq_one_letter_code
_entity_poly.pdbx_strand_id
1 'polypeptide(L)'
;MMIARLLAAVLAVFFLIAPAAAEDAELAKLARASGTPDIPGLKLVWLAPWGDVRNARPWRNIIVHQTEGPAGSARGGAQAQAKTPTRRGVTVWVETDGTVYWAVAENLVPTHGDGANRNDSKYIDNSATYRQVVRDNSIGVEFAGNYPDVTTGPTDAQVAAWRVLVQVLRARYDIPLDRVYAHNWIDYKDARHCEGCWLATLARMWGE
;
A
#
# COMPACT_ATOMS: atom_id res chain seq x y z
N MET A 1 31.20 -21.02 -32.58
CA MET A 1 30.87 -19.62 -32.21
C MET A 1 29.45 -19.42 -31.66
N MET A 2 28.42 -20.13 -32.14
CA MET A 2 27.04 -19.98 -31.63
C MET A 2 26.88 -20.46 -30.17
N ILE A 3 27.48 -21.59 -29.81
CA ILE A 3 27.44 -22.18 -28.45
C ILE A 3 28.07 -21.24 -27.40
N ALA A 4 29.19 -20.58 -27.73
CA ALA A 4 29.85 -19.64 -26.82
C ALA A 4 29.02 -18.36 -26.58
N ARG A 5 28.25 -17.90 -27.58
CA ARG A 5 27.33 -16.76 -27.44
C ARG A 5 26.10 -17.12 -26.62
N LEU A 6 25.59 -18.34 -26.75
CA LEU A 6 24.51 -18.87 -25.92
C LEU A 6 24.94 -19.03 -24.45
N LEU A 7 26.13 -19.57 -24.19
CA LEU A 7 26.70 -19.67 -22.84
C LEU A 7 26.91 -18.29 -22.19
N ALA A 8 27.42 -17.31 -22.94
CA ALA A 8 27.60 -15.95 -22.44
C ALA A 8 26.26 -15.26 -22.12
N ALA A 9 25.23 -15.45 -22.96
CA ALA A 9 23.89 -14.92 -22.71
C ALA A 9 23.24 -15.55 -21.46
N VAL A 10 23.38 -16.87 -21.29
CA VAL A 10 22.86 -17.58 -20.11
C VAL A 10 23.58 -17.11 -18.83
N LEU A 11 24.90 -16.97 -18.85
CA LEU A 11 25.66 -16.44 -17.71
C LEU A 11 25.23 -15.01 -17.35
N ALA A 12 25.06 -14.13 -18.33
CA ALA A 12 24.60 -12.75 -18.10
C ALA A 12 23.20 -12.70 -17.46
N VAL A 13 22.29 -13.59 -17.87
CA VAL A 13 20.96 -13.73 -17.27
C VAL A 13 21.07 -14.21 -15.81
N PHE A 14 21.92 -15.18 -15.51
CA PHE A 14 22.14 -15.63 -14.13
C PHE A 14 22.75 -14.56 -13.22
N PHE A 15 23.67 -13.72 -13.73
CA PHE A 15 24.25 -12.61 -12.96
C PHE A 15 23.26 -11.50 -12.63
N LEU A 16 22.19 -11.34 -13.41
CA LEU A 16 21.16 -10.32 -13.18
C LEU A 16 19.99 -10.81 -12.31
N ILE A 17 19.60 -12.09 -12.43
CA ILE A 17 18.45 -12.65 -11.71
C ILE A 17 18.78 -12.95 -10.24
N ALA A 18 19.98 -13.47 -9.96
CA ALA A 18 20.39 -13.84 -8.61
C ALA A 18 20.34 -12.67 -7.58
N PRO A 19 20.86 -11.46 -7.89
CA PRO A 19 20.80 -10.33 -6.96
C PRO A 19 19.37 -9.83 -6.73
N ALA A 20 18.54 -9.75 -7.77
CA ALA A 20 17.13 -9.32 -7.64
C ALA A 20 16.33 -10.28 -6.75
N ALA A 21 16.46 -11.60 -6.97
CA ALA A 21 15.77 -12.60 -6.15
C ALA A 21 16.25 -12.59 -4.68
N ALA A 22 17.52 -12.24 -4.43
CA ALA A 22 18.05 -12.11 -3.08
C ALA A 22 17.50 -10.85 -2.37
N GLU A 23 17.36 -9.74 -3.09
CA GLU A 23 16.72 -8.51 -2.58
C GLU A 23 15.25 -8.77 -2.20
N ASP A 24 14.50 -9.47 -3.06
CA ASP A 24 13.10 -9.84 -2.79
C ASP A 24 12.98 -10.74 -1.55
N ALA A 25 13.90 -11.70 -1.39
CA ALA A 25 13.91 -12.60 -0.25
C ALA A 25 14.22 -11.88 1.08
N GLU A 26 15.17 -10.95 1.08
CA GLU A 26 15.45 -10.13 2.26
C GLU A 26 14.31 -9.17 2.58
N LEU A 27 13.67 -8.56 1.56
CA LEU A 27 12.48 -7.72 1.79
C LEU A 27 11.34 -8.54 2.38
N ALA A 28 11.08 -9.74 1.88
CA ALA A 28 10.04 -10.63 2.40
C ALA A 28 10.32 -11.05 3.85
N LYS A 29 11.58 -11.34 4.18
CA LYS A 29 12.01 -11.65 5.55
C LYS A 29 11.80 -10.46 6.49
N LEU A 30 12.20 -9.26 6.08
CA LEU A 30 11.97 -8.03 6.86
C LEU A 30 10.47 -7.74 7.03
N ALA A 31 9.69 -7.93 5.97
CA ALA A 31 8.24 -7.76 6.00
C ALA A 31 7.54 -8.71 6.98
N ARG A 32 8.13 -9.86 7.30
CA ARG A 32 7.62 -10.83 8.30
C ARG A 32 8.14 -10.62 9.71
N ALA A 33 9.11 -9.72 9.91
CA ALA A 33 9.63 -9.42 11.23
C ALA A 33 8.56 -8.75 12.13
N SER A 34 8.80 -8.81 13.43
CA SER A 34 8.04 -8.08 14.45
C SER A 34 8.85 -6.88 14.95
N GLY A 35 8.17 -5.95 15.64
CA GLY A 35 8.79 -4.74 16.19
C GLY A 35 8.76 -3.59 15.20
N THR A 36 9.89 -2.90 15.06
CA THR A 36 10.03 -1.70 14.22
C THR A 36 11.20 -1.89 13.26
N PRO A 37 11.13 -2.85 12.33
CA PRO A 37 12.23 -3.12 11.42
C PRO A 37 12.54 -1.89 10.56
N ASP A 38 13.83 -1.68 10.30
CA ASP A 38 14.26 -0.75 9.27
C ASP A 38 14.07 -1.43 7.91
N ILE A 39 13.35 -0.77 7.01
CA ILE A 39 13.04 -1.31 5.68
C ILE A 39 13.79 -0.47 4.66
N PRO A 40 14.78 -1.05 3.95
CA PRO A 40 15.53 -0.34 2.92
C PRO A 40 14.61 0.35 1.91
N GLY A 41 14.88 1.63 1.62
CA GLY A 41 14.07 2.44 0.70
C GLY A 41 12.82 3.07 1.31
N LEU A 42 12.51 2.82 2.59
CA LEU A 42 11.40 3.47 3.28
C LEU A 42 11.87 4.32 4.46
N LYS A 43 11.39 5.56 4.53
CA LYS A 43 11.51 6.41 5.72
C LYS A 43 10.31 6.12 6.64
N LEU A 44 10.41 5.07 7.45
CA LEU A 44 9.34 4.63 8.35
C LEU A 44 9.39 5.35 9.71
N VAL A 45 8.23 5.84 10.14
CA VAL A 45 7.97 6.36 11.48
C VAL A 45 6.92 5.48 12.15
N TRP A 46 7.33 4.76 13.18
CA TRP A 46 6.48 3.84 13.92
C TRP A 46 5.75 4.55 15.05
N LEU A 47 4.42 4.61 14.98
CA LEU A 47 3.56 5.00 16.13
C LEU A 47 3.01 3.77 16.84
N ALA A 48 2.91 2.64 16.13
CA ALA A 48 2.64 1.33 16.68
C ALA A 48 3.61 0.30 16.06
N PRO A 49 4.27 -0.54 16.86
CA PRO A 49 5.14 -1.59 16.33
C PRO A 49 4.32 -2.70 15.66
N TRP A 50 4.94 -3.40 14.73
CA TRP A 50 4.43 -4.68 14.24
C TRP A 50 4.45 -5.74 15.33
N GLY A 51 3.39 -6.55 15.38
CA GLY A 51 3.33 -7.77 16.16
C GLY A 51 3.84 -8.97 15.37
N ASP A 52 3.57 -10.15 15.91
CA ASP A 52 3.63 -11.38 15.14
C ASP A 52 2.53 -11.33 14.07
N VAL A 53 2.91 -11.51 12.81
CA VAL A 53 2.01 -11.45 11.66
C VAL A 53 0.84 -12.45 11.76
N ARG A 54 1.02 -13.56 12.48
CA ARG A 54 -0.04 -14.55 12.75
C ARG A 54 -1.16 -14.00 13.63
N ASN A 55 -0.89 -12.93 14.37
CA ASN A 55 -1.86 -12.22 15.21
C ASN A 55 -2.43 -10.97 14.54
N ALA A 56 -1.98 -10.64 13.31
CA ALA A 56 -2.58 -9.57 12.54
C ALA A 56 -4.03 -9.91 12.17
N ARG A 57 -4.80 -8.89 11.80
CA ARG A 57 -6.07 -9.15 11.11
C ARG A 57 -5.80 -9.92 9.82
N PRO A 58 -6.78 -10.70 9.32
CA PRO A 58 -6.66 -11.42 8.05
C PRO A 58 -6.80 -10.45 6.87
N TRP A 59 -5.84 -9.53 6.74
CA TRP A 59 -5.75 -8.60 5.63
C TRP A 59 -5.56 -9.40 4.35
N ARG A 60 -6.49 -9.24 3.41
CA ARG A 60 -6.45 -9.89 2.09
C ARG A 60 -6.37 -8.89 0.96
N ASN A 61 -6.56 -7.60 1.26
CA ASN A 61 -6.65 -6.53 0.29
C ASN A 61 -5.90 -5.31 0.81
N ILE A 62 -5.37 -4.51 -0.11
CA ILE A 62 -4.84 -3.18 0.19
C ILE A 62 -5.78 -2.17 -0.45
N ILE A 63 -6.23 -1.17 0.31
CA ILE A 63 -7.00 -0.04 -0.21
C ILE A 63 -6.12 1.20 -0.11
N VAL A 64 -5.88 1.81 -1.26
CA VAL A 64 -5.12 3.05 -1.37
C VAL A 64 -6.09 4.22 -1.43
N HIS A 65 -5.81 5.19 -0.57
CA HIS A 65 -6.54 6.43 -0.40
C HIS A 65 -5.63 7.61 -0.77
N GLN A 66 -6.25 8.75 -1.06
CA GLN A 66 -5.53 9.99 -1.27
C GLN A 66 -6.34 11.17 -0.71
N THR A 67 -5.85 11.72 0.39
CA THR A 67 -6.43 12.86 1.10
C THR A 67 -5.99 14.18 0.49
N GLU A 68 -6.97 15.07 0.29
CA GLU A 68 -6.83 16.50 -0.05
C GLU A 68 -6.25 17.33 1.11
N GLY A 69 -5.28 16.79 1.84
CA GLY A 69 -4.60 17.49 2.92
C GLY A 69 -3.35 18.21 2.40
N PRO A 70 -3.02 19.42 2.91
CA PRO A 70 -1.72 20.02 2.63
C PRO A 70 -0.58 19.15 3.20
N ALA A 71 0.65 19.40 2.76
CA ALA A 71 1.85 18.76 3.32
C ALA A 71 1.87 18.85 4.85
N GLY A 72 2.21 17.75 5.52
CA GLY A 72 2.16 17.59 6.98
C GLY A 72 0.87 16.94 7.50
N SER A 73 -0.15 16.79 6.65
CA SER A 73 -1.43 16.19 7.04
C SER A 73 -1.31 14.69 7.33
N ALA A 74 -0.40 13.95 6.68
CA ALA A 74 -0.17 12.54 6.97
C ALA A 74 0.36 12.35 8.40
N ARG A 75 1.31 13.20 8.84
CA ARG A 75 1.82 13.16 10.22
C ARG A 75 0.70 13.41 11.24
N GLY A 76 -0.09 14.46 11.02
CA GLY A 76 -1.20 14.82 11.91
C GLY A 76 -2.27 13.73 11.96
N GLY A 77 -2.63 13.18 10.79
CA GLY A 77 -3.58 12.07 10.63
C GLY A 77 -3.10 10.83 11.37
N ALA A 78 -1.85 10.42 11.17
CA ALA A 78 -1.26 9.28 11.85
C ALA A 78 -1.25 9.42 13.38
N GLN A 79 -0.90 10.60 13.90
CA GLN A 79 -0.90 10.86 15.34
C GLN A 79 -2.32 10.86 15.94
N ALA A 80 -3.29 11.47 15.25
CA ALA A 80 -4.68 11.45 15.68
C ALA A 80 -5.25 10.02 15.65
N GLN A 81 -4.89 9.26 14.62
CA GLN A 81 -5.26 7.86 14.48
C GLN A 81 -4.69 7.02 15.63
N ALA A 82 -3.39 7.13 15.91
CA ALA A 82 -2.73 6.38 16.98
C ALA A 82 -3.37 6.62 18.36
N LYS A 83 -3.89 7.83 18.61
CA LYS A 83 -4.62 8.16 19.86
C LYS A 83 -5.98 7.47 19.98
N THR A 84 -6.66 7.23 18.86
CA THR A 84 -7.99 6.60 18.82
C THR A 84 -8.09 5.57 17.68
N PRO A 85 -7.40 4.42 17.79
CA PRO A 85 -7.07 3.55 16.64
C PRO A 85 -8.24 3.00 15.83
N THR A 86 -9.44 2.94 16.39
CA THR A 86 -10.63 2.36 15.76
C THR A 86 -11.67 3.38 15.31
N ARG A 87 -11.44 4.69 15.51
CA ARG A 87 -12.48 5.72 15.25
C ARG A 87 -12.34 6.48 13.93
N ARG A 88 -11.18 6.41 13.27
CA ARG A 88 -10.85 7.24 12.11
C ARG A 88 -10.01 6.44 11.10
N GLY A 89 -9.80 7.03 9.93
CA GLY A 89 -8.61 6.90 9.08
C GLY A 89 -8.12 5.50 8.77
N VAL A 90 -6.84 5.43 8.38
CA VAL A 90 -6.15 4.25 7.87
C VAL A 90 -5.09 3.71 8.84
N THR A 91 -4.55 2.53 8.54
CA THR A 91 -3.43 1.94 9.29
C THR A 91 -2.11 2.64 8.97
N VAL A 92 -1.90 3.01 7.70
CA VAL A 92 -0.62 3.55 7.19
C VAL A 92 -0.84 4.89 6.49
N TRP A 93 -0.06 5.90 6.83
CA TRP A 93 -0.12 7.22 6.19
C TRP A 93 1.19 7.53 5.45
N VAL A 94 1.12 8.20 4.31
CA VAL A 94 2.28 8.55 3.47
C VAL A 94 2.27 10.05 3.20
N GLU A 95 3.33 10.73 3.61
CA GLU A 95 3.51 12.18 3.43
C GLU A 95 4.03 12.53 2.04
N THR A 96 3.90 13.80 1.65
CA THR A 96 4.39 14.31 0.35
C THR A 96 5.91 14.16 0.15
N ASP A 97 6.68 14.00 1.22
CA ASP A 97 8.13 13.75 1.18
C ASP A 97 8.49 12.24 1.16
N GLY A 98 7.49 11.35 1.07
CA GLY A 98 7.68 9.91 1.09
C GLY A 98 7.84 9.30 2.49
N THR A 99 7.74 10.09 3.57
CA THR A 99 7.71 9.54 4.94
C THR A 99 6.47 8.67 5.13
N VAL A 100 6.66 7.45 5.61
CA VAL A 100 5.58 6.50 5.91
C VAL A 100 5.38 6.42 7.41
N TYR A 101 4.16 6.71 7.89
CA TYR A 101 3.79 6.58 9.29
C TYR A 101 2.95 5.31 9.49
N TRP A 102 3.46 4.39 10.31
CA TRP A 102 2.69 3.22 10.75
C TRP A 102 1.88 3.60 12.00
N ALA A 103 0.60 3.91 11.82
CA ALA A 103 -0.19 4.60 12.83
C ALA A 103 -0.83 3.66 13.86
N VAL A 104 -1.21 2.44 13.46
CA VAL A 104 -2.05 1.55 14.26
C VAL A 104 -1.51 0.12 14.24
N ALA A 105 -1.64 -0.59 15.36
CA ALA A 105 -1.32 -2.01 15.43
C ALA A 105 -2.18 -2.81 14.44
N GLU A 106 -1.55 -3.70 13.69
CA GLU A 106 -2.15 -4.46 12.58
C GLU A 106 -3.23 -5.48 12.98
N ASN A 107 -3.46 -5.67 14.29
CA ASN A 107 -4.56 -6.46 14.83
C ASN A 107 -5.84 -5.64 15.08
N LEU A 108 -5.78 -4.32 14.88
CA LEU A 108 -6.91 -3.40 14.98
C LEU A 108 -7.41 -2.98 13.60
N VAL A 109 -8.68 -2.57 13.52
CA VAL A 109 -9.32 -2.13 12.27
C VAL A 109 -9.67 -0.64 12.37
N PRO A 110 -8.99 0.23 11.62
CA PRO A 110 -9.37 1.64 11.46
C PRO A 110 -10.68 1.82 10.67
N THR A 111 -11.21 3.04 10.63
CA THR A 111 -12.43 3.40 9.87
C THR A 111 -12.07 4.15 8.59
N HIS A 112 -11.31 3.51 7.69
CA HIS A 112 -10.87 4.12 6.44
C HIS A 112 -11.88 4.06 5.30
N GLY A 113 -12.94 3.29 5.48
CA GLY A 113 -14.05 3.17 4.56
C GLY A 113 -15.05 2.15 5.09
N ASP A 114 -16.22 2.11 4.47
CA ASP A 114 -17.13 0.96 4.64
C ASP A 114 -16.64 -0.24 3.78
N GLY A 115 -15.69 0.01 2.85
CA GLY A 115 -15.33 -0.88 1.75
C GLY A 115 -16.51 -1.03 0.80
N ALA A 116 -16.39 -1.87 -0.23
CA ALA A 116 -17.47 -2.16 -1.19
C ALA A 116 -18.68 -2.83 -0.52
N ASN A 117 -19.38 -2.12 0.35
CA ASN A 117 -20.46 -2.58 1.21
C ASN A 117 -21.78 -1.90 0.81
N ARG A 118 -21.71 -0.95 -0.12
CA ARG A 118 -22.85 -0.35 -0.80
C ARG A 118 -23.11 -1.10 -2.09
N ASN A 119 -24.37 -1.48 -2.32
CA ASN A 119 -24.81 -2.05 -3.59
C ASN A 119 -25.18 -0.89 -4.53
N ASP A 120 -24.21 -0.07 -4.90
CA ASP A 120 -24.40 1.13 -5.72
C ASP A 120 -23.64 1.03 -7.05
N SER A 121 -24.02 0.03 -7.85
CA SER A 121 -23.54 -0.16 -9.23
C SER A 121 -23.83 1.02 -10.18
N LYS A 122 -24.51 2.06 -9.67
CA LYS A 122 -24.87 3.28 -10.39
C LYS A 122 -23.64 4.05 -10.88
N TYR A 123 -22.53 3.96 -10.16
CA TYR A 123 -21.37 4.81 -10.42
C TYR A 123 -20.10 4.05 -10.80
N ILE A 124 -19.92 2.84 -10.26
CA ILE A 124 -18.92 1.85 -10.71
C ILE A 124 -19.56 0.48 -10.71
N ASP A 125 -19.11 -0.41 -11.60
CA ASP A 125 -19.38 -1.82 -11.41
C ASP A 125 -18.50 -2.33 -10.26
N ASN A 126 -19.10 -2.52 -9.09
CA ASN A 126 -18.45 -3.09 -7.93
C ASN A 126 -18.83 -4.56 -7.70
N SER A 127 -19.47 -5.24 -8.66
CA SER A 127 -19.95 -6.62 -8.48
C SER A 127 -18.85 -7.59 -8.01
N ALA A 128 -17.63 -7.43 -8.50
CA ALA A 128 -16.48 -8.24 -8.12
C ALA A 128 -15.91 -7.91 -6.73
N THR A 129 -16.18 -6.72 -6.19
CA THR A 129 -15.63 -6.24 -4.91
C THR A 129 -16.69 -6.18 -3.82
N TYR A 130 -17.98 -6.18 -4.18
CA TYR A 130 -19.11 -6.05 -3.28
C TYR A 130 -19.12 -7.14 -2.20
N ARG A 131 -19.02 -6.71 -0.94
CA ARG A 131 -18.86 -7.52 0.28
C ARG A 131 -17.61 -8.42 0.29
N GLN A 132 -16.74 -8.29 -0.70
CA GLN A 132 -15.47 -9.03 -0.80
C GLN A 132 -14.29 -8.19 -0.34
N VAL A 133 -14.30 -6.88 -0.62
CA VAL A 133 -13.27 -5.92 -0.20
C VAL A 133 -13.89 -4.97 0.82
N VAL A 134 -13.73 -5.30 2.11
CA VAL A 134 -14.36 -4.60 3.23
C VAL A 134 -13.29 -4.17 4.23
N ARG A 135 -13.59 -3.18 5.09
CA ARG A 135 -12.60 -2.69 6.06
C ARG A 135 -11.99 -3.80 6.93
N ASP A 136 -12.76 -4.82 7.28
CA ASP A 136 -12.33 -5.86 8.22
C ASP A 136 -11.31 -6.86 7.62
N ASN A 137 -11.14 -6.84 6.29
CA ASN A 137 -10.20 -7.67 5.54
C ASN A 137 -9.27 -6.86 4.62
N SER A 138 -9.21 -5.54 4.79
CA SER A 138 -8.36 -4.66 4.00
C SER A 138 -7.52 -3.75 4.88
N ILE A 139 -6.26 -3.55 4.49
CA ILE A 139 -5.41 -2.55 5.12
C ILE A 139 -5.46 -1.25 4.29
N GLY A 140 -5.79 -0.15 4.95
CA GLY A 140 -5.80 1.18 4.34
C GLY A 140 -4.42 1.83 4.31
N VAL A 141 -4.09 2.47 3.19
CA VAL A 141 -2.91 3.34 3.03
C VAL A 141 -3.37 4.71 2.51
N GLU A 142 -3.11 5.77 3.26
CA GLU A 142 -3.52 7.14 2.92
C GLU A 142 -2.34 7.99 2.46
N PHE A 143 -2.43 8.55 1.26
CA PHE A 143 -1.44 9.50 0.76
C PHE A 143 -1.94 10.93 0.99
N ALA A 144 -1.17 11.72 1.74
CA ALA A 144 -1.42 13.15 1.84
C ALA A 144 -1.01 13.85 0.53
N GLY A 145 -1.81 14.78 0.04
CA GLY A 145 -1.42 15.59 -1.10
C GLY A 145 -2.62 16.20 -1.82
N ASN A 146 -2.45 16.47 -3.11
CA ASN A 146 -3.46 16.92 -4.08
C ASN A 146 -4.45 18.02 -3.65
N TYR A 147 -4.16 18.77 -2.59
CA TYR A 147 -4.84 20.01 -2.29
C TYR A 147 -4.01 21.20 -2.78
N PRO A 148 -4.64 22.22 -3.40
CA PRO A 148 -6.08 22.33 -3.69
C PRO A 148 -6.52 21.67 -5.01
N ASP A 149 -5.61 21.01 -5.73
CA ASP A 149 -5.87 20.42 -7.04
C ASP A 149 -5.86 18.88 -6.99
N VAL A 150 -7.07 18.32 -6.93
CA VAL A 150 -7.30 16.86 -6.87
C VAL A 150 -6.79 16.09 -8.09
N THR A 151 -6.46 16.80 -9.17
CA THR A 151 -5.86 16.20 -10.38
C THR A 151 -4.35 16.05 -10.27
N THR A 152 -3.72 16.73 -9.31
CA THR A 152 -2.31 16.59 -9.01
C THR A 152 -2.04 15.17 -8.47
N GLY A 153 -1.13 14.47 -9.14
CA GLY A 153 -0.70 13.13 -8.77
C GLY A 153 0.15 13.09 -7.50
N PRO A 154 0.54 11.88 -7.05
CA PRO A 154 1.52 11.72 -5.98
C PRO A 154 2.88 12.31 -6.38
N THR A 155 3.65 12.78 -5.40
CA THR A 155 5.03 13.24 -5.64
C THR A 155 5.96 12.07 -5.99
N ASP A 156 7.11 12.34 -6.59
CA ASP A 156 8.11 11.30 -6.88
C ASP A 156 8.57 10.56 -5.62
N ALA A 157 8.68 11.27 -4.49
CA ALA A 157 9.04 10.66 -3.21
C ALA A 157 7.94 9.71 -2.70
N GLN A 158 6.67 10.06 -2.88
CA GLN A 158 5.55 9.17 -2.59
C GLN A 158 5.53 7.96 -3.50
N VAL A 159 5.81 8.13 -4.80
CA VAL A 159 5.89 7.03 -5.77
C VAL A 159 7.03 6.07 -5.39
N ALA A 160 8.20 6.60 -5.03
CA ALA A 160 9.35 5.80 -4.59
C ALA A 160 9.04 5.02 -3.30
N ALA A 161 8.47 5.69 -2.29
CA ALA A 161 8.05 5.03 -1.06
C ALA A 161 6.96 3.98 -1.34
N TRP A 162 6.00 4.29 -2.20
CA TRP A 162 4.89 3.39 -2.51
C TRP A 162 5.36 2.10 -3.17
N ARG A 163 6.32 2.19 -4.09
CA ARG A 163 6.89 1.04 -4.79
C ARG A 163 7.42 -0.02 -3.81
N VAL A 164 8.12 0.40 -2.75
CA VAL A 164 8.63 -0.52 -1.73
C VAL A 164 7.53 -0.91 -0.74
N LEU A 165 6.72 0.06 -0.27
CA LEU A 165 5.67 -0.18 0.73
C LEU A 165 4.64 -1.21 0.26
N VAL A 166 4.19 -1.15 -0.99
CA VAL A 166 3.21 -2.11 -1.49
C VAL A 166 3.77 -3.53 -1.52
N GLN A 167 5.04 -3.71 -1.88
CA GLN A 167 5.71 -5.00 -1.84
C GLN A 167 5.82 -5.52 -0.41
N VAL A 168 6.18 -4.66 0.55
CA VAL A 168 6.24 -5.00 1.98
C VAL A 168 4.87 -5.45 2.50
N LEU A 169 3.80 -4.70 2.21
CA LEU A 169 2.45 -5.05 2.65
C LEU A 169 1.98 -6.38 2.05
N ARG A 170 2.26 -6.59 0.76
CA ARG A 170 1.96 -7.86 0.07
C ARG A 170 2.73 -9.02 0.68
N ALA A 171 4.04 -8.87 0.85
CA ALA A 171 4.90 -9.89 1.42
C ALA A 171 4.56 -10.18 2.89
N ARG A 172 4.15 -9.16 3.66
CA ARG A 172 3.76 -9.33 5.07
C ARG A 172 2.47 -10.12 5.22
N TYR A 173 1.45 -9.84 4.41
CA TYR A 173 0.11 -10.41 4.60
C TYR A 173 -0.32 -11.43 3.56
N ASP A 174 0.60 -11.86 2.67
CA ASP A 174 0.31 -12.76 1.55
C ASP A 174 -0.75 -12.19 0.58
N ILE A 175 -0.71 -10.88 0.35
CA ILE A 175 -1.69 -10.21 -0.53
C ILE A 175 -1.21 -10.30 -1.98
N PRO A 176 -1.99 -10.91 -2.89
CA PRO A 176 -1.64 -10.97 -4.30
C PRO A 176 -1.74 -9.58 -4.96
N LEU A 177 -1.02 -9.40 -6.06
CA LEU A 177 -0.90 -8.13 -6.78
C LEU A 177 -2.26 -7.54 -7.21
N ASP A 178 -3.17 -8.41 -7.65
CA ASP A 178 -4.51 -8.05 -8.13
C ASP A 178 -5.44 -7.55 -7.00
N ARG A 179 -5.03 -7.70 -5.73
CA ARG A 179 -5.78 -7.25 -4.55
C ARG A 179 -5.30 -5.94 -3.95
N VAL A 180 -4.66 -5.10 -4.76
CA VAL A 180 -4.44 -3.68 -4.47
C VAL A 180 -5.50 -2.86 -5.17
N TYR A 181 -6.30 -2.09 -4.43
CA TYR A 181 -7.44 -1.33 -4.95
C TYR A 181 -7.28 0.15 -4.63
N ALA A 182 -7.75 1.02 -5.52
CA ALA A 182 -8.07 2.40 -5.17
C ALA A 182 -9.40 2.43 -4.41
N HIS A 183 -9.57 3.34 -3.46
CA HIS A 183 -10.85 3.52 -2.75
C HIS A 183 -12.00 3.77 -3.74
N ASN A 184 -11.76 4.56 -4.78
CA ASN A 184 -12.73 4.84 -5.83
C ASN A 184 -13.11 3.63 -6.71
N TRP A 185 -12.33 2.53 -6.71
CA TRP A 185 -12.68 1.31 -7.44
C TRP A 185 -13.65 0.41 -6.67
N ILE A 186 -13.89 0.71 -5.40
CA ILE A 186 -14.72 -0.12 -4.50
C ILE A 186 -15.91 0.65 -3.93
N ASP A 187 -15.75 1.96 -3.70
CA ASP A 187 -16.75 2.88 -3.18
C ASP A 187 -16.69 4.21 -3.96
N TYR A 188 -17.06 4.18 -5.24
CA TYR A 188 -17.02 5.40 -6.06
C TYR A 188 -17.99 6.47 -5.55
N LYS A 189 -17.50 7.72 -5.47
CA LYS A 189 -18.29 8.86 -4.98
C LYS A 189 -18.48 9.98 -6.01
N ASP A 190 -17.55 10.17 -6.95
CA ASP A 190 -17.61 11.22 -8.00
C ASP A 190 -16.77 10.82 -9.23
N ALA A 191 -17.23 11.17 -10.43
CA ALA A 191 -16.54 10.90 -11.70
C ALA A 191 -15.30 11.76 -11.94
N ARG A 192 -15.23 12.92 -11.29
CA ARG A 192 -14.20 13.94 -11.53
C ARG A 192 -12.96 13.74 -10.67
N HIS A 193 -13.06 12.90 -9.65
CA HIS A 193 -11.99 12.64 -8.71
C HIS A 193 -11.82 11.14 -8.52
N CYS A 194 -10.60 10.64 -8.64
CA CYS A 194 -10.31 9.27 -8.28
C CYS A 194 -9.31 9.18 -7.13
N GLU A 195 -9.84 8.90 -5.94
CA GLU A 195 -9.08 8.67 -4.71
C GLU A 195 -8.23 7.40 -4.86
N GLY A 196 -6.91 7.59 -5.01
CA GLY A 196 -5.93 6.50 -5.07
C GLY A 196 -5.80 5.77 -6.42
N CYS A 197 -6.51 6.17 -7.49
CA CYS A 197 -6.45 5.49 -8.80
C CYS A 197 -5.03 5.33 -9.33
N TRP A 198 -4.28 6.43 -9.37
CA TRP A 198 -2.93 6.43 -9.93
C TRP A 198 -2.05 5.48 -9.12
N LEU A 199 -2.05 5.60 -7.80
CA LEU A 199 -1.26 4.76 -6.91
C LEU A 199 -1.61 3.28 -7.01
N ALA A 200 -2.90 2.92 -7.08
CA ALA A 200 -3.33 1.54 -7.26
C ALA A 200 -2.94 1.00 -8.65
N THR A 201 -2.99 1.83 -9.68
CA THR A 201 -2.54 1.49 -11.04
C THR A 201 -1.04 1.20 -11.06
N LEU A 202 -0.24 2.09 -10.48
CA LEU A 202 1.21 1.90 -10.36
C LEU A 202 1.56 0.62 -9.59
N ALA A 203 0.89 0.38 -8.46
CA ALA A 203 1.09 -0.84 -7.67
C ALA A 203 0.87 -2.10 -8.50
N ARG A 204 -0.18 -2.14 -9.32
CA ARG A 204 -0.48 -3.28 -10.19
C ARG A 204 0.47 -3.38 -11.40
N MET A 205 1.04 -2.26 -11.86
CA MET A 205 2.00 -2.24 -12.96
C MET A 205 3.39 -2.72 -12.56
N TRP A 206 3.82 -2.47 -11.33
CA TRP A 206 5.11 -2.92 -10.80
C TRP A 206 5.10 -4.39 -10.38
N GLY A 207 4.26 -5.22 -11.00
CA GLY A 207 4.10 -6.63 -10.68
C GLY A 207 5.38 -7.43 -10.88
N GLU A 208 6.13 -7.58 -9.78
CA GLU A 208 7.38 -8.34 -9.56
C GLU A 208 8.47 -8.07 -10.60
#